data_AF-A0A2I0L5E9-F1
#
_entry.id   AF-A0A2I0L5E9-F1
#
_cell.length_a   1.000
_cell.length_b   1.000
_cell.length_c   1.000
_cell.angle_alpha   90.00
_cell.angle_beta   90.00
_cell.angle_gamma   90.00
#
_symmetry.space_group_name_H-M   'P 1'
#
loop_
_entity.id
_entity.type
_entity.pdbx_description
1 polymer ?
#
loop_
_entity_poly.entity_id
_entity_poly.type
_entity_poly.pdbx_seq_one_letter_code
_entity_poly.pdbx_strand_id
1 'polypeptide(L)'
;MRAELLLLIKEEVVKQINAGFLEVCNYSEWVANIVPVEKKDGRVRVCVDYRDLNKASPKDNFPLPHIDVLIKTTFVTMWGTFCYKVMPFGLKNAGATYQRAMVTFFHDMMHKEIEVYVDDMIAKLSR
;
A
#
# COMPACT_ATOMS: atom_id res chain seq x y z
N MET A 1 -22.97 7.54 9.20
CA MET A 1 -22.38 7.56 7.84
C MET A 1 -23.49 7.64 6.82
N ARG A 2 -23.35 8.47 5.78
CA ARG A 2 -24.33 8.59 4.69
C ARG A 2 -24.42 7.25 3.95
N ALA A 3 -25.62 6.70 3.75
CA ALA A 3 -25.81 5.37 3.16
C ALA A 3 -25.13 5.22 1.77
N GLU A 4 -25.10 6.31 1.01
CA GLU A 4 -24.41 6.43 -0.27
C GLU A 4 -22.90 6.16 -0.18
N LEU A 5 -22.23 6.67 0.87
CA LEU A 5 -20.79 6.46 1.07
C LEU A 5 -20.46 4.99 1.33
N LEU A 6 -21.33 4.29 2.06
CA LEU A 6 -21.14 2.86 2.30
C LEU A 6 -21.21 2.05 1.00
N LEU A 7 -22.11 2.43 0.09
CA LEU A 7 -22.18 1.76 -1.22
C LEU A 7 -20.89 1.95 -2.02
N LEU A 8 -20.36 3.18 -2.07
CA LEU A 8 -19.12 3.48 -2.78
C LEU A 8 -17.90 2.78 -2.16
N ILE A 9 -17.83 2.68 -0.83
CA ILE A 9 -16.77 1.91 -0.14
C ILE A 9 -16.87 0.44 -0.54
N LYS A 10 -18.08 -0.14 -0.53
CA LYS A 10 -18.29 -1.55 -0.91
C LYS A 10 -17.83 -1.80 -2.35
N GLU A 11 -18.21 -0.95 -3.28
CA GLU A 11 -17.83 -1.05 -4.69
C GLU A 11 -16.30 -1.00 -4.88
N GLU A 12 -15.63 -0.08 -4.20
CA GLU A 12 -14.17 0.05 -4.29
C GLU A 12 -13.44 -1.15 -3.65
N VAL A 13 -13.94 -1.69 -2.53
CA VAL A 13 -13.40 -2.92 -1.92
C VAL A 13 -13.56 -4.12 -2.86
N VAL A 14 -14.75 -4.30 -3.43
CA VAL A 14 -15.03 -5.39 -4.39
C VAL A 14 -14.12 -5.29 -5.62
N LYS A 15 -13.93 -4.07 -6.14
CA LYS A 15 -13.04 -3.82 -7.26
C LYS A 15 -11.59 -4.21 -6.94
N GLN A 16 -11.10 -3.91 -5.75
CA GLN A 16 -9.73 -4.29 -5.34
C GLN A 16 -9.58 -5.80 -5.09
N ILE A 17 -10.63 -6.48 -4.61
CA ILE A 17 -10.66 -7.95 -4.53
C ILE A 17 -10.58 -8.56 -5.93
N ASN A 18 -11.40 -8.07 -6.88
CA ASN A 18 -11.40 -8.56 -8.26
C ASN A 18 -10.06 -8.32 -8.98
N ALA A 19 -9.34 -7.25 -8.61
CA ALA A 19 -8.00 -6.98 -9.10
C ALA A 19 -6.90 -7.85 -8.45
N GLY A 20 -7.24 -8.67 -7.45
CA GLY A 20 -6.30 -9.51 -6.70
C GLY A 20 -5.44 -8.75 -5.69
N PHE A 21 -5.74 -7.49 -5.40
CA PHE A 21 -5.00 -6.69 -4.42
C PHE A 21 -5.38 -7.02 -2.99
N LEU A 22 -6.64 -7.43 -2.77
CA LEU A 22 -7.19 -7.78 -1.48
C LEU A 22 -7.53 -9.26 -1.39
N GLU A 23 -7.44 -9.81 -0.19
CA GLU A 23 -8.02 -11.09 0.18
C GLU A 23 -8.78 -11.03 1.49
N VAL A 24 -9.69 -11.98 1.68
CA VAL A 24 -10.43 -12.14 2.94
C VAL A 24 -9.48 -12.66 4.01
N CYS A 25 -9.47 -12.01 5.17
CA CYS A 25 -8.63 -12.38 6.30
C CYS A 25 -9.49 -12.94 7.44
N ASN A 26 -9.29 -14.21 7.78
CA ASN A 26 -10.08 -14.89 8.83
C ASN A 26 -9.50 -14.70 10.24
N TYR A 27 -8.18 -14.47 10.35
CA TYR A 27 -7.48 -14.35 11.63
C TYR A 27 -6.40 -13.27 11.51
N SER A 28 -6.54 -12.19 12.26
CA SER A 28 -5.55 -11.12 12.30
C SER A 28 -5.28 -10.68 13.74
N GLU A 29 -4.01 -10.69 14.14
CA GLU A 29 -3.58 -10.10 15.41
C GLU A 29 -3.68 -8.57 15.43
N TRP A 30 -3.80 -7.95 14.24
CA TRP A 30 -3.81 -6.51 14.07
C TRP A 30 -4.89 -6.12 13.07
N VAL A 31 -5.61 -5.02 13.35
CA VAL A 31 -6.63 -4.48 12.45
C VAL A 31 -6.52 -2.97 12.43
N ALA A 32 -6.51 -2.40 11.24
CA ALA A 32 -6.59 -0.97 11.02
C ALA A 32 -7.98 -0.55 10.53
N ASN A 33 -8.35 0.70 10.80
CA ASN A 33 -9.62 1.26 10.34
C ASN A 33 -9.48 1.79 8.91
N ILE A 34 -10.58 1.72 8.15
CA ILE A 34 -10.67 2.39 6.85
C ILE A 34 -10.96 3.88 7.03
N VAL A 35 -10.39 4.68 6.15
CA VAL A 35 -10.62 6.12 6.00
C VAL A 35 -11.05 6.36 4.55
N PRO A 36 -12.35 6.49 4.27
CA PRO A 36 -12.82 6.87 2.95
C PRO A 36 -12.42 8.31 2.65
N VAL A 37 -11.79 8.53 1.50
CA VAL A 37 -11.38 9.85 1.02
C VAL A 37 -12.11 10.14 -0.28
N GLU A 38 -12.90 11.20 -0.29
CA GLU A 38 -13.57 11.70 -1.49
C GLU A 38 -12.54 12.41 -2.38
N LYS A 39 -12.45 11.99 -3.65
CA LYS A 39 -11.67 12.66 -4.67
C LYS A 39 -12.47 13.81 -5.27
N LYS A 40 -11.76 14.76 -5.89
CA LYS A 40 -12.37 15.90 -6.61
C LYS A 40 -13.32 15.48 -7.74
N ASP A 41 -13.15 14.28 -8.28
CA ASP A 41 -13.98 13.71 -9.34
C ASP A 41 -15.23 12.97 -8.81
N GLY A 42 -15.49 13.02 -7.49
CA GLY A 42 -16.61 12.33 -6.85
C GLY A 42 -16.37 10.86 -6.54
N ARG A 43 -15.23 10.28 -6.93
CA ARG A 43 -14.89 8.89 -6.59
C ARG A 43 -14.39 8.79 -5.15
N VAL A 44 -14.60 7.65 -4.51
CA VAL A 44 -14.06 7.36 -3.18
C VAL A 44 -12.78 6.53 -3.30
N ARG A 45 -11.74 6.91 -2.56
CA ARG A 45 -10.56 6.08 -2.32
C ARG A 45 -10.62 5.53 -0.90
N VAL A 46 -10.63 4.21 -0.75
CA VAL A 46 -10.54 3.55 0.56
C VAL A 46 -9.08 3.58 1.00
N CYS A 47 -8.75 4.45 1.94
CA CYS A 47 -7.44 4.47 2.60
C CYS A 47 -7.52 3.64 3.88
N VAL A 48 -6.38 3.15 4.37
CA VAL A 48 -6.31 2.44 5.65
C VAL A 48 -5.43 3.27 6.60
N ASP A 49 -5.90 3.43 7.83
CA ASP A 49 -5.19 4.19 8.85
C ASP A 49 -4.10 3.34 9.51
N TYR A 50 -2.91 3.38 8.91
CA TYR A 50 -1.74 2.67 9.44
C TYR A 50 -0.96 3.46 10.50
N ARG A 51 -1.49 4.52 11.12
CA ARG A 51 -0.73 5.34 12.08
C ARG A 51 -0.14 4.52 13.22
N ASP A 52 -0.95 3.68 13.86
CA ASP A 52 -0.51 2.85 14.98
C ASP A 52 0.44 1.74 14.52
N LEU A 53 0.14 1.10 13.38
CA LEU A 53 1.02 0.11 12.77
C LEU A 53 2.39 0.70 12.43
N ASN A 54 2.40 1.88 11.83
CA ASN A 54 3.61 2.60 11.52
C ASN A 54 4.36 2.92 12.80
N LYS A 55 3.71 3.45 13.85
CA LYS A 55 4.40 3.75 15.12
C LYS A 55 5.06 2.51 15.74
N ALA A 56 4.38 1.36 15.70
CA ALA A 56 4.88 0.10 16.24
C ALA A 56 5.98 -0.54 15.36
N SER A 57 5.96 -0.28 14.06
CA SER A 57 6.92 -0.86 13.12
C SER A 57 8.29 -0.20 13.24
N PRO A 58 9.40 -0.96 13.32
CA PRO A 58 10.73 -0.38 13.29
C PRO A 58 10.96 0.36 11.97
N LYS A 59 11.69 1.48 12.04
CA LYS A 59 12.09 2.22 10.84
C LYS A 59 13.16 1.41 10.11
N ASP A 60 12.92 1.17 8.83
CA ASP A 60 13.92 0.53 7.97
C ASP A 60 15.00 1.56 7.60
N ASN A 61 16.23 1.32 8.06
CA ASN A 61 17.38 2.20 7.83
C ASN A 61 18.35 1.66 6.78
N PHE A 62 18.04 0.52 6.13
CA PHE A 62 18.87 -0.11 5.08
C PHE A 62 20.36 -0.28 5.40
N PRO A 63 20.77 -1.51 5.73
CA PRO A 63 21.32 -2.35 4.66
C PRO A 63 20.74 -3.77 4.66
N LEU A 64 20.27 -4.16 3.47
CA LEU A 64 19.76 -5.47 3.02
C LEU A 64 18.94 -6.30 4.04
N PRO A 65 17.61 -6.41 3.89
CA PRO A 65 16.84 -7.30 4.74
C PRO A 65 16.09 -8.42 4.01
N HIS A 66 16.03 -9.53 4.75
CA HIS A 66 15.07 -10.61 4.65
C HIS A 66 13.65 -10.06 4.41
N ILE A 67 12.97 -10.59 3.40
CA ILE A 67 11.65 -10.17 2.92
C ILE A 67 10.49 -10.55 3.88
N ASP A 68 10.79 -11.31 4.93
CA ASP A 68 9.78 -11.97 5.78
C ASP A 68 9.14 -11.08 6.85
N VAL A 69 9.20 -9.75 6.72
CA VAL A 69 8.36 -8.90 7.56
C VAL A 69 6.92 -9.01 7.05
N LEU A 70 6.22 -10.00 7.61
CA LEU A 70 4.79 -10.25 7.44
C LEU A 70 4.04 -8.91 7.58
N ILE A 71 3.62 -8.31 6.46
CA ILE A 71 3.03 -6.98 6.49
C ILE A 71 1.62 -7.13 7.06
N LYS A 72 1.41 -6.65 8.29
CA LYS A 72 0.11 -6.64 9.00
C LYS A 72 -0.83 -5.58 8.39
N THR A 73 -1.24 -5.76 7.14
CA THR A 73 -2.08 -4.81 6.36
C THR A 73 -3.58 -5.00 6.55
N THR A 74 -3.99 -5.77 7.56
CA THR A 74 -5.39 -6.11 7.74
C THR A 74 -6.22 -4.90 8.16
N PHE A 75 -7.39 -4.74 7.56
CA PHE A 75 -8.38 -3.73 7.91
C PHE A 75 -9.78 -4.31 7.97
N VAL A 76 -10.66 -3.64 8.70
CA VAL A 76 -12.05 -4.06 8.88
C VAL A 76 -13.02 -3.12 8.17
N THR A 77 -14.05 -3.72 7.59
CA THR A 77 -15.21 -3.03 7.02
C THR A 77 -16.50 -3.64 7.55
N MET A 78 -17.65 -3.04 7.23
CA MET A 78 -18.96 -3.60 7.61
C MET A 78 -19.27 -4.96 6.95
N TRP A 79 -18.52 -5.36 5.91
CA TRP A 79 -18.76 -6.61 5.17
C TRP A 79 -17.72 -7.69 5.44
N GLY A 80 -16.70 -7.40 6.26
CA GLY A 80 -15.65 -8.35 6.59
C GLY A 80 -14.30 -7.69 6.81
N THR A 81 -13.34 -8.56 7.10
CA THR A 81 -11.94 -8.23 7.35
C THR A 81 -11.11 -8.62 6.14
N PHE A 82 -10.25 -7.72 5.67
CA PHE A 82 -9.49 -7.88 4.45
C PHE A 82 -8.03 -7.52 4.69
N CYS A 83 -7.11 -8.16 3.97
CA CYS A 83 -5.69 -7.79 3.95
C CYS A 83 -5.20 -7.59 2.52
N TYR A 84 -4.17 -6.74 2.38
CA TYR A 84 -3.54 -6.49 1.10
C TYR A 84 -2.49 -7.55 0.78
N LYS A 85 -2.56 -8.11 -0.43
CA LYS A 85 -1.55 -9.00 -1.04
C LYS A 85 -0.38 -8.24 -1.63
N VAL A 86 -0.65 -7.02 -2.07
CA VAL A 86 0.33 -6.09 -2.63
C VAL A 86 0.66 -5.01 -1.60
N MET A 87 1.71 -4.24 -1.83
CA MET A 87 2.05 -3.14 -0.93
C MET A 87 0.98 -2.03 -0.95
N PRO A 88 0.28 -1.76 0.17
CA PRO A 88 -0.68 -0.67 0.22
C PRO A 88 0.00 0.68 0.49
N PHE A 89 -0.70 1.74 0.12
CA PHE A 89 -0.31 3.11 0.48
C PHE A 89 -0.37 3.36 1.98
N GLY A 90 0.45 4.31 2.46
CA GLY A 90 0.42 4.78 3.83
C GLY A 90 1.27 3.98 4.81
N LEU A 91 1.99 2.94 4.37
CA LEU A 91 2.98 2.25 5.18
C LEU A 91 4.30 3.03 5.21
N LYS A 92 4.92 3.13 6.39
CA LYS A 92 6.17 3.88 6.58
C LYS A 92 7.36 3.37 5.75
N ASN A 93 7.38 2.08 5.47
CA ASN A 93 8.50 1.40 4.78
C ASN A 93 8.13 1.05 3.33
N ALA A 94 7.08 1.67 2.77
CA ALA A 94 6.65 1.40 1.40
C ALA A 94 7.72 1.85 0.37
N GLY A 95 8.10 3.13 0.40
CA GLY A 95 9.11 3.66 -0.54
C GLY A 95 10.47 3.00 -0.39
N ALA A 96 10.84 2.63 0.84
CA ALA A 96 12.01 1.78 1.12
C ALA A 96 11.96 0.46 0.30
N THR A 97 10.84 -0.25 0.39
CA THR A 97 10.65 -1.52 -0.33
C THR A 97 10.59 -1.32 -1.84
N TYR A 98 9.95 -0.25 -2.31
CA TYR A 98 9.93 0.11 -3.72
C TYR A 98 11.34 0.38 -4.26
N GLN A 99 12.13 1.20 -3.57
CA GLN A 99 13.51 1.50 -3.94
C GLN A 99 14.37 0.23 -4.00
N ARG A 100 14.23 -0.71 -3.06
CA ARG A 100 14.88 -2.02 -3.14
C ARG A 100 14.58 -2.76 -4.42
N ALA A 101 13.28 -2.90 -4.71
CA ALA A 101 12.83 -3.64 -5.87
C ALA A 101 13.41 -3.02 -7.14
N MET A 102 13.35 -1.69 -7.26
CA MET A 102 13.89 -0.98 -8.42
C MET A 102 15.41 -1.10 -8.54
N VAL A 103 16.16 -0.91 -7.44
CA VAL A 103 17.62 -1.09 -7.46
C VAL A 103 17.98 -2.53 -7.83
N THR A 104 17.23 -3.52 -7.36
CA THR A 104 17.48 -4.93 -7.69
C THR A 104 17.21 -5.22 -9.17
N PHE A 105 16.07 -4.78 -9.71
CA PHE A 105 15.67 -5.06 -11.09
C PHE A 105 16.46 -4.23 -12.13
N PHE A 106 16.80 -2.98 -11.81
CA PHE A 106 17.39 -2.03 -12.75
C PHE A 106 18.83 -1.64 -12.39
N HIS A 107 19.53 -2.44 -11.58
CA HIS A 107 20.88 -2.12 -11.06
C HIS A 107 21.84 -1.56 -12.11
N ASP A 108 21.84 -2.10 -13.33
CA ASP A 108 22.71 -1.67 -14.43
C ASP A 108 22.39 -0.28 -15.00
N MET A 109 21.11 0.11 -14.93
CA MET A 109 20.57 1.37 -15.46
C MET A 109 20.46 2.46 -14.38
N MET A 110 20.51 2.08 -13.10
CA MET A 110 20.45 3.00 -11.97
C MET A 110 21.55 4.07 -12.08
N HIS A 111 21.18 5.32 -11.79
CA HIS A 111 22.03 6.52 -11.85
C HIS A 111 22.57 6.89 -13.24
N LYS A 112 22.30 6.09 -14.28
CA LYS A 112 22.63 6.41 -15.68
C LYS A 112 21.39 6.93 -16.40
N GLU A 113 20.40 6.06 -16.51
CA GLU A 113 19.17 6.28 -17.26
C GLU A 113 17.96 6.29 -16.35
N ILE A 114 18.05 5.69 -15.16
CA ILE A 114 16.93 5.60 -14.22
C ILE A 114 17.36 6.14 -12.85
N GLU A 115 16.58 7.06 -12.31
CA GLU A 115 16.67 7.51 -10.92
C GLU A 115 15.35 7.24 -10.21
N VAL A 116 15.41 6.73 -8.99
CA VAL A 116 14.22 6.37 -8.21
C VAL A 116 14.23 7.14 -6.90
N TYR A 117 13.15 7.87 -6.63
CA TYR A 117 12.96 8.62 -5.41
C TYR A 117 11.65 8.20 -4.73
N VAL A 118 11.76 7.39 -3.68
CA VAL A 118 10.67 6.91 -2.80
C VAL A 118 9.47 6.31 -3.54
N ASP A 119 8.64 7.12 -4.19
CA ASP A 119 7.44 6.74 -4.93
C ASP A 119 7.52 7.05 -6.43
N ASP A 120 8.52 7.81 -6.88
CA ASP A 120 8.69 8.27 -8.26
C ASP A 120 9.90 7.61 -8.94
N MET A 121 9.75 7.30 -10.24
CA MET A 121 10.83 6.88 -11.12
C MET A 121 11.02 7.91 -12.23
N ILE A 122 12.24 8.39 -12.39
CA ILE A 122 12.66 9.34 -13.42
C ILE A 122 13.51 8.57 -14.43
N ALA A 123 13.04 8.49 -15.66
CA ALA A 123 13.82 7.99 -16.79
C ALA A 123 14.46 9.16 -17.53
N LYS A 124 15.79 9.16 -17.60
CA LYS A 124 16.60 10.09 -18.38
C LYS A 124 16.75 9.53 -19.79
N LEU A 125 16.23 10.24 -20.78
CA LEU A 125 16.46 9.91 -22.17
C LEU A 125 17.75 10.60 -22.63
N SER A 126 18.78 9.83 -22.99
CA SER A 126 19.93 10.36 -23.71
C SER A 126 19.47 10.79 -25.11
N ARG A 127 19.76 12.04 -25.49
CA ARG A 127 19.78 12.43 -26.91
C ARG A 127 21.06 11.95 -27.56
#